data_AF-A0A920T220-F1
#
_entry.id   AF-A0A920T220-F1
#
_cell.length_a   1.000
_cell.length_b   1.000
_cell.length_c   1.000
_cell.angle_alpha   90.00
_cell.angle_beta   90.00
_cell.angle_gamma   90.00
#
_symmetry.space_group_name_H-M   'P 1'
#
loop_
_entity.id
_entity.type
_entity.pdbx_description
1 polymer ?
#
loop_
_entity_poly.entity_id
_entity_poly.type
_entity_poly.pdbx_seq_one_letter_code
_entity_poly.pdbx_strand_id
1 'polypeptide(L)'
;MTKDMSVMTNENLKSYIVADRMTILNAIAKDCSSVSSKDAANWLKTFSQRVESYMAIPMPEVADKKRKKKVVRFRKISPYLAFCANYRDSKRVPRGDPNGKLKENVLEITKQAGALWKKMSEKERRPWNAKAEELTAKAKVAWDQKMSKESITPTAEAIREMKKSELTKLIEKNNVVIPAKASLKDTRELVVAFFYPPTARTPSQEQIVKMKKSELSSLIEKAGLSAKKDTKAMQAALISHYYP
;
A
#
# COMPACT_ATOMS: atom_id res chain seq x y z
N MET A 1 10.94 23.50 -18.83
CA MET A 1 10.44 22.36 -18.04
C MET A 1 11.07 21.08 -18.60
N THR A 2 12.21 20.69 -18.06
CA THR A 2 12.90 19.44 -18.40
C THR A 2 12.21 18.30 -17.67
N LYS A 3 11.54 17.42 -18.42
CA LYS A 3 10.95 16.18 -17.93
C LYS A 3 12.06 15.35 -17.29
N ASP A 4 11.92 15.01 -16.01
CA ASP A 4 12.80 14.09 -15.31
C ASP A 4 12.99 12.82 -16.14
N MET A 5 14.22 12.57 -16.56
CA MET A 5 14.65 11.30 -17.12
C MET A 5 14.52 10.27 -16.00
N SER A 6 13.37 9.57 -16.00
CA SER A 6 13.13 8.36 -15.23
C SER A 6 14.38 7.49 -15.26
N VAL A 7 14.96 7.22 -14.10
CA VAL A 7 16.15 6.37 -13.94
C VAL A 7 15.83 5.00 -14.54
N MET A 8 16.33 4.74 -15.74
CA MET A 8 16.09 3.50 -16.48
C MET A 8 16.76 2.35 -15.72
N THR A 9 15.95 1.53 -15.04
CA THR A 9 16.46 0.36 -14.32
C THR A 9 16.83 -0.76 -15.29
N ASN A 10 17.75 -1.66 -14.90
CA ASN A 10 18.14 -2.82 -15.72
C ASN A 10 16.95 -3.74 -16.08
N GLU A 11 15.94 -3.85 -15.21
CA GLU A 11 14.73 -4.63 -15.49
C GLU A 11 13.81 -3.96 -16.51
N ASN A 12 13.68 -2.63 -16.42
CA ASN A 12 12.92 -1.86 -17.40
C ASN A 12 13.61 -1.92 -18.77
N LEU A 13 14.94 -1.74 -18.82
CA LEU A 13 15.72 -1.84 -20.06
C LEU A 13 15.53 -3.19 -20.77
N LYS A 14 15.57 -4.31 -20.04
CA LYS A 14 15.28 -5.64 -20.60
C LYS A 14 13.87 -5.72 -21.19
N SER A 15 12.88 -5.13 -20.52
CA SER A 15 11.49 -5.11 -20.99
C SER A 15 11.34 -4.29 -22.27
N TYR A 16 12.02 -3.13 -22.37
CA TYR A 16 12.07 -2.32 -23.59
C TYR A 16 12.70 -3.08 -24.76
N ILE A 17 13.86 -3.71 -24.55
CA ILE A 17 14.56 -4.50 -25.58
C ILE A 17 13.67 -5.63 -26.11
N VAL A 18 12.96 -6.34 -25.22
CA VAL A 18 12.07 -7.44 -25.62
C VAL A 18 10.87 -6.91 -26.40
N ALA A 19 10.24 -5.83 -25.94
CA ALA A 19 9.08 -5.23 -26.61
C ALA A 19 9.43 -4.71 -28.02
N ASP A 20 10.57 -4.06 -28.15
CA ASP A 20 11.10 -3.56 -29.43
C ASP A 20 11.35 -4.70 -30.42
N ARG A 21 12.11 -5.72 -30.01
CA ARG A 21 12.38 -6.92 -30.83
C ARG A 21 11.09 -7.63 -31.26
N MET A 22 10.14 -7.79 -30.33
CA MET A 22 8.86 -8.42 -30.66
C MET A 22 8.07 -7.61 -31.68
N THR A 23 8.12 -6.28 -31.61
CA THR A 23 7.41 -5.40 -32.55
C THR A 23 7.98 -5.54 -33.96
N ILE A 24 9.31 -5.50 -34.08
CA ILE A 24 10.02 -5.70 -35.36
C ILE A 24 9.73 -7.09 -35.93
N LEU A 25 9.86 -8.15 -35.12
CA LEU A 25 9.61 -9.52 -35.56
C LEU A 25 8.16 -9.75 -35.99
N ASN A 26 7.19 -9.17 -35.29
CA ASN A 26 5.78 -9.27 -35.68
C ASN A 26 5.49 -8.53 -36.99
N ALA A 27 6.13 -7.39 -37.23
CA ALA A 27 5.99 -6.66 -38.49
C ALA A 27 6.56 -7.49 -39.67
N ILE A 28 7.76 -8.05 -39.51
CA ILE A 28 8.36 -8.94 -40.51
C ILE A 28 7.49 -10.17 -40.74
N ALA A 29 7.00 -10.81 -39.67
CA ALA A 29 6.15 -11.99 -39.78
C ALA A 29 4.83 -11.71 -40.50
N LYS A 30 4.24 -10.52 -40.26
CA LYS A 30 3.03 -10.06 -40.96
C LYS A 30 3.30 -9.81 -42.45
N ASP A 31 4.43 -9.21 -42.77
CA ASP A 31 4.81 -9.01 -44.16
C ASP A 31 5.05 -10.35 -44.85
N CYS A 32 5.82 -11.27 -44.24
CA CYS A 32 6.03 -12.63 -44.75
C CYS A 32 4.73 -13.38 -44.99
N SER A 33 3.75 -13.29 -44.09
CA SER A 33 2.47 -13.99 -44.23
C SER A 33 1.57 -13.42 -45.32
N SER A 34 1.82 -12.18 -45.75
CA SER A 34 1.12 -11.53 -46.86
C SER A 34 1.70 -11.86 -48.24
N VAL A 35 2.86 -12.51 -48.31
CA VAL A 35 3.54 -12.86 -49.56
C VAL A 35 2.98 -14.16 -50.14
N SER A 36 2.58 -14.12 -51.40
CA SER A 36 2.14 -15.32 -52.12
C SER A 36 3.32 -16.25 -52.41
N SER A 37 3.06 -17.56 -52.55
CA SER A 37 4.10 -18.54 -52.89
C SER A 37 4.82 -18.23 -54.22
N LYS A 38 4.15 -17.53 -55.15
CA LYS A 38 4.71 -17.13 -56.45
C LYS A 38 5.69 -15.96 -56.33
N ASP A 39 5.50 -15.09 -55.35
CA ASP A 39 6.30 -13.86 -55.16
C ASP A 39 7.41 -14.01 -54.12
N ALA A 40 7.42 -15.12 -53.37
CA ALA A 40 8.36 -15.39 -52.28
C ALA A 40 9.84 -15.21 -52.68
N ALA A 41 10.23 -15.68 -53.86
CA ALA A 41 11.61 -15.57 -54.34
C ALA A 41 12.03 -14.12 -54.61
N ASN A 42 11.13 -13.31 -55.18
CA ASN A 42 11.39 -11.89 -55.43
C ASN A 42 11.36 -11.08 -54.14
N TRP A 43 10.46 -11.43 -53.23
CA TRP A 43 10.39 -10.82 -51.90
C TRP A 43 11.68 -11.04 -51.10
N LEU A 44 12.22 -12.27 -51.09
CA LEU A 44 13.49 -12.58 -50.42
C LEU A 44 14.67 -11.82 -51.05
N LYS A 45 14.74 -11.74 -52.39
CA LYS A 45 15.81 -11.00 -53.10
C LYS A 45 15.81 -9.50 -52.78
N THR A 46 14.65 -8.92 -52.50
CA THR A 46 14.48 -7.49 -52.21
C THR A 46 14.34 -7.19 -50.72
N PHE A 47 14.50 -8.20 -49.85
CA PHE A 47 14.30 -8.04 -48.41
C PHE A 47 15.22 -6.96 -47.80
N SER A 48 16.47 -6.86 -48.27
CA SER A 48 17.44 -5.86 -47.80
C SER A 48 16.92 -4.42 -47.97
N GLN A 49 16.15 -4.15 -49.03
CA GLN A 49 15.56 -2.83 -49.30
C GLN A 49 14.43 -2.49 -48.32
N ARG A 50 13.89 -3.47 -47.60
CA ARG A 50 12.81 -3.31 -46.63
C ARG A 50 13.32 -3.20 -45.19
N VAL A 51 14.60 -3.52 -44.94
CA VAL A 51 15.19 -3.49 -43.59
C VAL A 51 15.03 -2.11 -42.95
N GLU A 52 15.27 -1.04 -43.71
CA GLU A 52 15.11 0.33 -43.23
C GLU A 52 13.68 0.63 -42.77
N SER A 53 12.66 0.11 -43.47
CA SER A 53 11.27 0.30 -43.04
C SER A 53 10.93 -0.38 -41.72
N TYR A 54 11.56 -1.51 -41.40
CA TYR A 54 11.36 -2.18 -40.11
C TYR A 54 12.12 -1.49 -38.98
N MET A 55 13.31 -0.94 -39.28
CA MET A 55 14.10 -0.17 -38.30
C MET A 55 13.51 1.22 -38.03
N ALA A 56 12.70 1.75 -38.95
CA ALA A 56 11.96 2.99 -38.76
C ALA A 56 10.66 2.82 -37.94
N ILE A 57 10.29 1.60 -37.54
CA ILE A 57 9.12 1.37 -36.71
C ILE A 57 9.35 2.04 -35.35
N PRO A 58 8.46 2.94 -34.90
CA PRO A 58 8.64 3.61 -33.62
C PRO A 58 8.63 2.59 -32.50
N MET A 59 9.57 2.73 -31.57
CA MET A 59 9.66 1.88 -30.39
C MET A 59 8.31 1.93 -29.65
N PRO A 60 7.73 0.77 -29.30
CA PRO A 60 6.46 0.75 -28.59
C PRO A 60 6.60 1.48 -27.26
N GLU A 61 5.66 2.37 -26.97
CA GLU A 61 5.55 2.96 -25.64
C GLU A 61 5.26 1.83 -24.64
N VAL A 62 6.31 1.32 -24.00
CA VAL A 62 6.17 0.53 -22.80
C VAL A 62 5.76 1.53 -21.73
N ALA A 63 4.46 1.82 -21.65
CA ALA A 63 3.92 2.46 -20.48
C ALA A 63 4.48 1.67 -19.30
N ASP A 64 5.24 2.33 -18.44
CA ASP A 64 5.49 1.87 -17.09
C ASP A 64 4.08 1.69 -16.52
N LYS A 65 3.51 0.49 -16.73
CA LYS A 65 2.37 -0.01 -16.03
C LYS A 65 2.93 -0.24 -14.64
N LYS A 66 3.26 0.85 -13.94
CA LYS A 66 3.30 0.94 -12.49
C LYS A 66 2.09 0.13 -12.11
N ARG A 67 2.30 -1.08 -11.61
CA ARG A 67 1.24 -1.95 -11.11
C ARG A 67 0.30 -1.00 -10.40
N LYS A 68 -0.91 -0.77 -10.94
CA LYS A 68 -1.85 0.20 -10.35
C LYS A 68 -1.80 -0.11 -8.87
N LYS A 69 -1.33 0.84 -8.04
CA LYS A 69 -1.10 0.59 -6.60
C LYS A 69 -2.34 -0.13 -6.12
N LYS A 70 -2.18 -1.42 -5.82
CA LYS A 70 -3.33 -2.33 -5.69
C LYS A 70 -4.05 -1.83 -4.45
N VAL A 71 -5.16 -1.12 -4.64
CA VAL A 71 -5.92 -0.61 -3.49
C VAL A 71 -6.25 -1.83 -2.67
N VAL A 72 -5.71 -1.86 -1.45
CA VAL A 72 -5.76 -2.98 -0.54
C VAL A 72 -7.19 -3.02 -0.03
N ARG A 73 -8.03 -3.81 -0.72
CA ARG A 73 -9.45 -4.01 -0.38
C ARG A 73 -9.67 -5.46 0.01
N PHE A 74 -10.48 -5.66 1.05
CA PHE A 74 -10.95 -6.98 1.40
C PHE A 74 -11.76 -7.58 0.24
N ARG A 75 -11.56 -8.86 -0.05
CA ARG A 75 -12.31 -9.60 -1.06
C ARG A 75 -12.87 -10.86 -0.42
N LYS A 76 -14.15 -11.14 -0.69
CA LYS A 76 -14.80 -12.38 -0.25
C LYS A 76 -14.14 -13.57 -0.94
N ILE A 77 -14.03 -14.68 -0.22
CA ILE A 77 -13.53 -15.95 -0.76
C ILE A 77 -14.68 -16.57 -1.55
N SER A 78 -14.41 -17.01 -2.78
CA SER A 78 -15.42 -17.68 -3.60
C SER A 78 -15.54 -19.17 -3.26
N PRO A 79 -16.68 -19.82 -3.56
CA PRO A 79 -16.85 -21.27 -3.39
C PRO A 79 -15.76 -22.09 -4.07
N TYR A 80 -15.37 -21.68 -5.28
CA TYR A 80 -14.26 -22.29 -6.01
C TYR A 80 -12.93 -22.19 -5.25
N LEU A 81 -12.60 -21.02 -4.69
CA LEU A 81 -11.36 -20.85 -3.93
C LEU A 81 -11.38 -21.62 -2.61
N ALA A 82 -12.54 -21.74 -1.97
CA ALA A 82 -12.72 -22.60 -0.80
C ALA A 82 -12.47 -24.08 -1.13
N PHE A 83 -12.98 -24.55 -2.27
CA PHE A 83 -12.69 -25.89 -2.79
C PHE A 83 -11.20 -26.08 -3.10
N CYS A 84 -10.57 -25.16 -3.83
CA CYS A 84 -9.15 -25.26 -4.17
C CYS A 84 -8.26 -25.30 -2.92
N ALA A 85 -8.57 -24.52 -1.89
CA ALA A 85 -7.84 -24.55 -0.63
C ALA A 85 -7.94 -25.93 0.04
N ASN A 86 -9.15 -26.48 0.13
CA ASN A 86 -9.37 -27.79 0.73
C ASN A 86 -8.73 -28.92 -0.08
N TYR A 87 -8.82 -28.87 -1.41
CA TYR A 87 -8.16 -29.84 -2.29
C TYR A 87 -6.64 -29.78 -2.17
N ARG A 88 -6.07 -28.59 -2.01
CA ARG A 88 -4.64 -28.45 -1.75
C ARG A 88 -4.24 -29.06 -0.41
N ASP A 89 -5.06 -28.87 0.63
CA ASP A 89 -4.78 -29.41 1.94
C ASP A 89 -4.89 -30.94 1.99
N SER A 90 -5.79 -31.55 1.20
CA SER A 90 -5.86 -33.02 1.06
C SER A 90 -4.63 -33.63 0.36
N LYS A 91 -3.88 -32.82 -0.40
CA LYS A 91 -2.63 -33.20 -1.06
C LYS A 91 -1.38 -33.01 -0.19
N ARG A 92 -1.54 -32.61 1.08
CA ARG A 92 -0.44 -32.58 2.04
C ARG A 92 -0.08 -33.99 2.49
N VAL A 93 1.19 -34.22 2.79
CA VAL A 93 1.68 -35.51 3.33
C VAL A 93 0.99 -35.79 4.67
N PRO A 94 0.52 -37.02 4.95
CA PRO A 94 -0.24 -37.27 6.16
C PRO A 94 0.71 -37.26 7.36
N ARG A 95 0.54 -36.25 8.22
CA ARG A 95 0.77 -36.30 9.67
C ARG A 95 0.25 -35.00 10.27
N GLY A 96 -1.08 -34.82 10.31
CA GLY A 96 -1.75 -33.86 11.20
C GLY A 96 -1.24 -32.41 11.21
N ASP A 97 -0.44 -31.98 10.24
CA ASP A 97 0.27 -30.71 10.27
C ASP A 97 -0.32 -29.80 9.18
N PRO A 98 -1.04 -28.73 9.56
CA PRO A 98 -1.51 -27.70 8.64
C PRO A 98 -0.38 -27.07 7.80
N ASN A 99 0.88 -27.22 8.22
CA ASN A 99 2.09 -26.75 7.55
C ASN A 99 2.86 -27.87 6.82
N GLY A 100 2.31 -29.09 6.77
CA GLY A 100 2.95 -30.24 6.13
C GLY A 100 3.31 -29.97 4.66
N LYS A 101 4.43 -30.55 4.22
CA LYS A 101 4.89 -30.46 2.82
C LYS A 101 3.80 -31.01 1.88
N LEU A 102 3.63 -30.33 0.74
CA LEU A 102 2.75 -30.81 -0.33
C LEU A 102 3.41 -32.03 -0.99
N LYS A 103 2.60 -33.05 -1.29
CA LYS A 103 3.05 -34.22 -2.04
C LYS A 103 3.39 -33.90 -3.50
N GLU A 104 2.76 -32.85 -4.04
CA GLU A 104 2.83 -32.46 -5.44
C GLU A 104 3.08 -30.96 -5.59
N ASN A 105 3.50 -30.52 -6.77
CA ASN A 105 3.69 -29.10 -7.09
C ASN A 105 2.36 -28.34 -7.01
N VAL A 106 2.37 -27.14 -6.39
CA VAL A 106 1.22 -26.24 -6.26
C VAL A 106 0.51 -25.98 -7.60
N LEU A 107 1.26 -25.80 -8.68
CA LEU A 107 0.69 -25.53 -10.01
C LEU A 107 -0.12 -26.73 -10.51
N GLU A 108 0.39 -27.94 -10.33
CA GLU A 108 -0.29 -29.17 -10.75
C GLU A 108 -1.54 -29.43 -9.88
N ILE A 109 -1.45 -29.22 -8.57
CA ILE A 109 -2.60 -29.28 -7.66
C ILE A 109 -3.69 -28.29 -8.10
N THR A 110 -3.30 -27.08 -8.49
CA THR A 110 -4.25 -26.03 -8.93
C THR A 110 -4.94 -26.42 -10.24
N LYS A 111 -4.20 -26.99 -11.21
CA LYS A 111 -4.76 -27.53 -12.45
C LYS A 111 -5.76 -28.65 -12.17
N GLN A 112 -5.38 -29.62 -11.33
CA GLN A 112 -6.24 -30.74 -10.92
C GLN A 112 -7.52 -30.24 -10.24
N ALA A 113 -7.41 -29.29 -9.30
CA ALA A 113 -8.56 -28.69 -8.63
C ALA A 113 -9.49 -27.98 -9.64
N GLY A 114 -8.94 -27.24 -10.59
CA GLY A 114 -9.73 -26.60 -11.65
C GLY A 114 -10.50 -27.61 -12.50
N ALA A 115 -9.87 -28.72 -12.88
CA ALA A 115 -10.52 -29.78 -13.66
C ALA A 115 -11.62 -30.49 -12.87
N LEU A 116 -11.38 -30.79 -11.58
CA LEU A 116 -12.37 -31.41 -10.70
C LEU A 116 -13.57 -30.50 -10.48
N TRP A 117 -13.35 -29.22 -10.20
CA TRP A 117 -14.43 -28.26 -10.01
C TRP A 117 -15.36 -28.21 -11.23
N LYS A 118 -14.81 -28.23 -12.45
CA LYS A 118 -15.60 -28.25 -13.69
C LYS A 118 -16.46 -29.51 -13.82
N LYS A 119 -15.96 -30.66 -13.35
CA LYS A 119 -16.68 -31.95 -13.37
C LYS A 119 -17.73 -32.07 -12.27
N MET A 120 -17.60 -31.31 -11.18
CA MET A 120 -18.59 -31.34 -10.08
C MET A 120 -19.93 -30.78 -10.53
N SER A 121 -20.99 -31.51 -10.16
CA SER A 121 -22.38 -31.09 -10.28
C SER A 121 -22.70 -29.93 -9.33
N GLU A 122 -23.81 -29.24 -9.59
CA GLU A 122 -24.25 -28.13 -8.73
C GLU A 122 -24.57 -28.58 -7.29
N LYS A 123 -25.08 -29.80 -7.12
CA LYS A 123 -25.29 -30.41 -5.81
C LYS A 123 -23.99 -30.57 -5.02
N GLU A 124 -22.91 -30.97 -5.68
CA GLU A 124 -21.59 -31.13 -5.07
C GLU A 124 -20.88 -29.78 -4.83
N ARG A 125 -21.25 -28.74 -5.59
CA ARG A 125 -20.74 -27.37 -5.39
C ARG A 125 -21.42 -26.66 -4.22
N ARG A 126 -22.69 -26.98 -3.93
CA ARG A 126 -23.51 -26.30 -2.91
C ARG A 126 -22.86 -26.22 -1.51
N PRO A 127 -22.20 -27.27 -0.98
CA PRO A 127 -21.53 -27.20 0.33
C PRO A 127 -20.40 -26.17 0.38
N TRP A 128 -19.77 -25.87 -0.77
CA TRP A 128 -18.67 -24.91 -0.84
C TRP A 128 -19.14 -23.46 -0.73
N ASN A 129 -20.43 -23.18 -0.91
CA ASN A 129 -21.00 -21.87 -0.65
C ASN A 129 -20.91 -21.54 0.85
N ALA A 130 -21.44 -22.41 1.70
CA ALA A 130 -21.39 -22.24 3.16
C ALA A 130 -19.94 -22.20 3.68
N LYS A 131 -19.07 -23.08 3.15
CA LYS A 131 -17.66 -23.10 3.53
C LYS A 131 -16.90 -21.83 3.09
N ALA A 132 -17.25 -21.26 1.95
CA ALA A 132 -16.68 -19.99 1.50
C ALA A 132 -17.13 -18.81 2.35
N GLU A 133 -18.38 -18.80 2.81
CA GLU A 133 -18.89 -17.80 3.75
C GLU A 133 -18.16 -17.88 5.09
N GLU A 134 -18.00 -19.08 5.65
CA GLU A 134 -17.26 -19.31 6.89
C GLU A 134 -15.80 -18.81 6.79
N LEU A 135 -15.10 -19.18 5.70
CA LEU A 135 -13.73 -18.73 5.46
C LEU A 135 -13.66 -17.22 5.24
N THR A 136 -14.66 -16.63 4.58
CA THR A 136 -14.75 -15.18 4.38
C THR A 136 -14.91 -14.46 5.71
N ALA A 137 -15.74 -14.96 6.62
CA ALA A 137 -15.93 -14.37 7.95
C ALA A 137 -14.61 -14.38 8.75
N LYS A 138 -13.91 -15.52 8.77
CA LYS A 138 -12.58 -15.65 9.40
C LYS A 138 -11.56 -14.69 8.79
N ALA A 139 -11.50 -14.62 7.46
CA ALA A 139 -10.59 -13.73 6.74
C ALA A 139 -10.91 -12.24 6.98
N LYS A 140 -12.19 -11.90 7.16
CA LYS A 140 -12.64 -10.53 7.44
C LYS A 140 -12.19 -10.08 8.83
N VAL A 141 -12.33 -10.93 9.85
CA VAL A 141 -11.81 -10.63 11.20
C VAL A 141 -10.30 -10.40 11.17
N ALA A 142 -9.53 -11.28 10.52
CA ALA A 142 -8.08 -11.12 10.39
C ALA A 142 -7.70 -9.85 9.59
N TRP A 143 -8.48 -9.52 8.56
CA TRP A 143 -8.30 -8.28 7.80
C TRP A 143 -8.53 -7.06 8.67
N ASP A 144 -9.63 -7.02 9.42
CA ASP A 144 -9.98 -5.89 10.27
C ASP A 144 -8.96 -5.70 11.39
N GLN A 145 -8.43 -6.77 11.98
CA GLN A 145 -7.31 -6.72 12.93
C GLN A 145 -6.01 -6.17 12.31
N LYS A 146 -5.72 -6.52 11.05
CA LYS A 146 -4.54 -5.99 10.35
C LYS A 146 -4.71 -4.50 10.08
N MET A 147 -5.88 -4.10 9.58
CA MET A 147 -6.17 -2.70 9.27
C MET A 147 -6.22 -1.84 10.56
N SER A 148 -6.70 -2.38 11.69
CA SER A 148 -6.70 -1.69 12.98
C SER A 148 -5.30 -1.52 13.56
N LYS A 149 -4.38 -2.48 13.35
CA LYS A 149 -2.96 -2.31 13.69
C LYS A 149 -2.25 -1.27 12.82
N GLU A 150 -2.65 -1.11 11.56
CA GLU A 150 -2.13 -0.06 10.66
C GLU A 150 -2.66 1.36 10.98
N SER A 151 -3.70 1.48 11.82
CA SER A 151 -4.27 2.75 12.30
C SER A 151 -3.83 3.16 13.70
N ILE A 152 -2.93 2.41 14.35
CA ILE A 152 -2.36 2.84 15.63
C ILE A 152 -1.33 3.93 15.33
N THR A 153 -1.68 5.18 15.64
CA THR A 153 -0.69 6.25 15.80
C THR A 153 0.40 5.75 16.76
N PRO A 154 1.67 5.68 16.33
CA PRO A 154 2.75 5.17 17.17
C PRO A 154 2.86 6.01 18.44
N THR A 155 3.15 5.40 19.59
CA THR A 155 3.35 6.13 20.85
C THR A 155 4.49 7.14 20.72
N ALA A 156 4.45 8.21 21.53
CA ALA A 156 5.49 9.26 21.49
C ALA A 156 6.92 8.70 21.66
N GLU A 157 7.08 7.68 22.51
CA GLU A 157 8.35 6.97 22.70
C GLU A 157 8.78 6.19 21.45
N ALA A 158 7.85 5.48 20.81
CA ALA A 158 8.13 4.76 19.58
C ALA A 158 8.56 5.72 18.44
N ILE A 159 7.95 6.90 18.34
CA ILE A 159 8.34 7.92 17.35
C ILE A 159 9.79 8.40 17.58
N ARG A 160 10.21 8.53 18.84
CA ARG A 160 11.58 8.95 19.19
C ARG A 160 12.63 7.88 18.87
N GLU A 161 12.25 6.61 18.93
CA GLU A 161 13.14 5.49 18.61
C GLU A 161 13.16 5.13 17.11
N MET A 162 12.15 5.56 16.34
CA MET A 162 12.03 5.24 14.92
C MET A 162 13.27 5.61 14.09
N LYS A 163 13.57 4.77 13.11
CA LYS A 163 14.61 5.03 12.11
C LYS A 163 14.14 6.12 11.13
N LYS A 164 15.08 6.83 10.51
CA LYS A 164 14.78 7.90 9.53
C LYS A 164 13.83 7.46 8.42
N SER A 165 13.97 6.23 7.93
CA SER A 165 13.10 5.66 6.88
C SER A 165 11.65 5.40 7.34
N GLU A 166 11.44 5.11 8.62
CA GLU A 166 10.11 4.90 9.21
C GLU A 166 9.43 6.23 9.50
N LEU A 167 10.18 7.18 10.06
CA LEU A 167 9.74 8.57 10.24
C LEU A 167 9.30 9.19 8.91
N THR A 168 10.08 9.04 7.84
CA THR A 168 9.75 9.60 6.51
C THR A 168 8.43 9.03 6.00
N LYS A 169 8.20 7.72 6.14
CA LYS A 169 6.93 7.09 5.76
C LYS A 169 5.76 7.60 6.60
N LEU A 170 5.97 7.85 7.90
CA LEU A 170 4.95 8.36 8.81
C LEU A 170 4.58 9.82 8.47
N ILE A 171 5.58 10.64 8.15
CA ILE A 171 5.45 12.04 7.70
C ILE A 171 4.64 12.09 6.39
N GLU A 172 5.01 11.30 5.39
CA GLU A 172 4.33 11.22 4.09
C GLU A 172 2.89 10.68 4.24
N LYS A 173 2.66 9.67 5.09
CA LYS A 173 1.33 9.08 5.29
C LYS A 173 0.34 10.06 5.93
N ASN A 174 0.82 10.95 6.79
CA ASN A 174 -0.02 11.86 7.57
C ASN A 174 0.12 13.33 7.15
N ASN A 175 0.83 13.60 6.05
CA ASN A 175 1.09 14.95 5.52
C ASN A 175 1.66 15.93 6.57
N VAL A 176 2.60 15.46 7.40
CA VAL A 176 3.26 16.30 8.41
C VAL A 176 4.24 17.26 7.72
N VAL A 177 4.13 18.56 7.97
CA VAL A 177 5.03 19.55 7.39
C VAL A 177 6.29 19.66 8.25
N ILE A 178 7.45 19.34 7.69
CA ILE A 178 8.75 19.43 8.37
C ILE A 178 9.68 20.36 7.60
N PRO A 179 10.40 21.28 8.27
CA PRO A 179 11.39 22.14 7.63
C PRO A 179 12.49 21.33 6.94
N ALA A 180 12.88 21.72 5.72
CA ALA A 180 13.85 21.00 4.89
C ALA A 180 15.26 20.83 5.52
N LYS A 181 15.60 21.66 6.51
CA LYS A 181 16.88 21.63 7.24
C LYS A 181 16.77 21.09 8.68
N ALA A 182 15.65 20.49 9.07
CA ALA A 182 15.48 19.96 10.41
C ALA A 182 16.43 18.78 10.67
N SER A 183 17.05 18.73 11.85
CA SER A 183 17.85 17.57 12.27
C SER A 183 16.95 16.35 12.52
N LEU A 184 17.51 15.14 12.60
CA LEU A 184 16.73 13.94 12.91
C LEU A 184 16.05 14.03 14.29
N LYS A 185 16.71 14.68 15.26
CA LYS A 185 16.16 14.92 16.60
C LYS A 185 14.96 15.87 16.54
N ASP A 186 15.08 16.97 15.80
CA ASP A 186 13.99 17.94 15.65
C ASP A 186 12.83 17.35 14.83
N THR A 187 13.13 16.56 13.82
CA THR A 187 12.15 15.80 13.03
C THR A 187 11.31 14.89 13.93
N ARG A 188 11.95 14.17 14.87
CA ARG A 188 11.23 13.32 15.83
C ARG A 188 10.31 14.13 16.72
N GLU A 189 10.80 15.21 17.32
CA GLU A 189 9.97 16.05 18.21
C GLU A 189 8.83 16.75 17.46
N LEU A 190 9.04 17.19 16.22
CA LEU A 190 7.97 17.76 15.38
C LEU A 190 6.88 16.74 15.04
N VAL A 191 7.27 15.50 14.74
CA VAL A 191 6.33 14.41 14.49
C VAL A 191 5.60 14.02 15.78
N VAL A 192 6.28 13.97 16.92
CA VAL A 192 5.64 13.77 18.24
C VAL A 192 4.64 14.89 18.51
N ALA A 193 5.02 16.15 18.33
CA ALA A 193 4.14 17.31 18.55
C ALA A 193 2.95 17.35 17.58
N PHE A 194 3.06 16.74 16.40
CA PHE A 194 1.93 16.62 15.47
C PHE A 194 0.87 15.63 15.96
N PHE A 195 1.27 14.45 16.45
CA PHE A 195 0.34 13.41 16.93
C PHE A 195 -0.08 13.61 18.39
N TYR A 196 0.82 14.18 19.19
CA TYR A 196 0.67 14.48 20.60
C TYR A 196 1.06 15.94 20.80
N PRO A 197 0.23 16.89 20.33
CA PRO A 197 0.47 18.30 20.60
C PRO A 197 0.66 18.46 22.10
N PRO A 198 1.69 19.21 22.55
CA PRO A 198 1.81 19.52 23.96
C PRO A 198 0.50 20.15 24.36
N THR A 199 -0.31 19.42 25.13
CA THR A 199 -1.44 20.00 25.84
C THR A 199 -0.85 21.21 26.55
N ALA A 200 -1.42 22.40 26.32
CA ALA A 200 -1.04 23.58 27.08
C ALA A 200 -1.06 23.13 28.54
N ARG A 201 0.12 23.06 29.18
CA ARG A 201 0.26 22.48 30.52
C ARG A 201 -0.79 23.18 31.37
N THR A 202 -1.82 22.44 31.79
CA THR A 202 -2.80 22.96 32.74
C THR A 202 -1.99 23.35 33.97
N PRO A 203 -1.89 24.65 34.30
CA PRO A 203 -1.05 25.10 35.40
C PRO A 203 -1.63 24.51 36.69
N SER A 204 -0.77 23.91 37.53
CA SER A 204 -1.24 23.36 38.81
C SER A 204 -1.89 24.44 39.67
N GLN A 205 -2.78 24.04 40.60
CA GLN A 205 -3.41 25.01 41.52
C GLN A 205 -2.36 25.89 42.23
N GLU A 206 -1.25 25.31 42.67
CA GLU A 206 -0.13 26.05 43.28
C GLU A 206 0.55 27.04 42.33
N GLN A 207 0.66 26.69 41.05
CA GLN A 207 1.21 27.59 40.04
C GLN A 207 0.27 28.77 39.78
N ILE A 208 -1.05 28.52 39.66
CA ILE A 208 -2.05 29.58 39.49
C ILE A 208 -2.00 30.57 40.66
N VAL A 209 -1.86 30.08 41.90
CA VAL A 209 -1.78 30.93 43.09
C VAL A 209 -0.50 31.78 43.13
N LYS A 210 0.60 31.30 42.55
CA LYS A 210 1.91 31.98 42.53
C LYS A 210 2.14 32.87 41.29
N MET A 211 1.22 32.85 40.32
CA MET A 211 1.35 33.60 39.06
C MET A 211 1.18 35.10 39.22
N LYS A 212 1.90 35.86 38.38
CA LYS A 212 1.77 37.32 38.32
C LYS A 212 0.45 37.69 37.63
N LYS A 213 -0.09 38.86 37.94
CA LYS A 213 -1.34 39.37 37.36
C LYS A 213 -1.34 39.39 35.82
N SER A 214 -0.20 39.70 35.20
CA SER A 214 -0.02 39.67 33.74
C SER A 214 -0.16 38.27 33.15
N GLU A 215 0.34 37.25 33.85
CA GLU A 215 0.29 35.85 33.43
C GLU A 215 -1.14 35.29 33.58
N LEU A 216 -1.80 35.62 34.70
CA LEU A 216 -3.21 35.27 34.95
C LEU A 216 -4.15 35.90 33.90
N SER A 217 -3.90 37.15 33.52
CA SER A 217 -4.69 37.84 32.50
C SER A 217 -4.55 37.17 31.13
N SER A 218 -3.33 36.83 30.73
CA SER A 218 -3.09 36.11 29.46
C SER A 218 -3.69 34.71 29.45
N LEU A 219 -3.71 34.01 30.59
CA LEU A 219 -4.35 32.70 30.73
C LEU A 219 -5.88 32.79 30.65
N ILE A 220 -6.48 33.79 31.26
CA ILE A 220 -7.93 34.02 31.21
C ILE A 220 -8.39 34.32 29.78
N GLU A 221 -7.64 35.16 29.07
CA GLU A 221 -7.93 35.48 27.67
C GLU A 221 -7.80 34.24 26.77
N LYS A 222 -6.75 33.42 26.97
CA LYS A 222 -6.57 32.16 26.25
C LYS A 222 -7.63 31.11 26.58
N ALA A 223 -8.11 31.07 27.81
CA ALA A 223 -9.15 30.15 28.27
C ALA A 223 -10.57 30.63 27.91
N GLY A 224 -10.73 31.84 27.36
CA GLY A 224 -12.03 32.43 27.04
C GLY A 224 -12.90 32.70 28.27
N LEU A 225 -12.28 32.91 29.44
CA LEU A 225 -12.98 33.14 30.71
C LEU A 225 -13.26 34.63 30.92
N SER A 226 -14.38 34.95 31.57
CA SER A 226 -14.68 36.29 32.06
C SER A 226 -14.50 36.33 33.58
N ALA A 227 -13.54 37.11 34.06
CA ALA A 227 -13.29 37.30 35.49
C ALA A 227 -13.08 38.79 35.82
N LYS A 228 -13.34 39.16 37.07
CA LYS A 228 -13.03 40.50 37.58
C LYS A 228 -11.52 40.74 37.52
N LYS A 229 -11.10 42.00 37.33
CA LYS A 229 -9.69 42.41 37.10
C LYS A 229 -8.78 42.28 38.34
N ASP A 230 -9.22 41.58 39.39
CA ASP A 230 -8.47 41.33 40.62
C ASP A 230 -7.84 39.94 40.63
N THR A 231 -6.65 39.83 41.21
CA THR A 231 -5.83 38.61 41.19
C THR A 231 -6.54 37.40 41.80
N LYS A 232 -7.32 37.59 42.87
CA LYS A 232 -8.02 36.49 43.55
C LYS A 232 -9.18 35.95 42.71
N ALA A 233 -9.98 36.81 42.08
CA ALA A 233 -11.04 36.39 41.18
C ALA A 233 -10.48 35.68 39.94
N MET A 234 -9.36 36.17 39.39
CA MET A 234 -8.66 35.53 38.28
C MET A 234 -8.16 34.12 38.64
N GLN A 235 -7.54 33.97 39.81
CA GLN A 235 -7.07 32.68 40.31
C GLN A 235 -8.23 31.71 40.55
N ALA A 236 -9.30 32.15 41.20
CA ALA A 236 -10.48 31.32 41.46
C ALA A 236 -11.17 30.86 40.18
N ALA A 237 -11.30 31.73 39.18
CA ALA A 237 -11.89 31.40 37.88
C ALA A 237 -11.04 30.37 37.12
N LEU A 238 -9.71 30.53 37.11
CA LEU A 238 -8.81 29.57 36.46
C LEU A 238 -8.76 28.23 37.21
N ILE A 239 -8.75 28.24 38.55
CA ILE A 239 -8.78 27.02 39.37
C ILE A 239 -10.08 26.26 39.13
N SER A 240 -11.24 26.94 39.18
CA SER A 240 -12.53 26.30 38.93
C SER A 240 -12.67 25.77 37.50
N HIS A 241 -12.04 26.42 36.52
CA HIS A 241 -12.07 25.97 35.13
C HIS A 241 -11.20 24.74 34.87
N TYR A 242 -9.98 24.72 35.43
CA TYR A 242 -9.03 23.61 35.22
C TYR A 242 -9.19 22.47 36.23
N TYR A 243 -9.84 22.72 37.38
CA TYR A 243 -10.02 21.78 38.49
C TYR A 243 -11.45 21.91 39.09
N PRO A 244 -12.48 21.38 38.41
CA PRO A 244 -13.87 21.37 38.90
C PRO A 244 -14.08 20.45 40.11
#